data_AF-R5KNQ8-F1
#
_entry.id   AF-R5KNQ8-F1
#
_cell.length_a   1.000
_cell.length_b   1.000
_cell.length_c   1.000
_cell.angle_alpha   90.00
_cell.angle_beta   90.00
_cell.angle_gamma   90.00
#
_symmetry.space_group_name_H-M   'P 1'
#
loop_
_entity.id
_entity.type
_entity.pdbx_description
1 polymer ?
#
loop_
_entity_poly.entity_id
_entity_poly.type
_entity_poly.pdbx_seq_one_letter_code
_entity_poly.pdbx_strand_id
1 'polypeptide(L)'
;MAKVKFDPVTKPVARKIAQLKSDIVFSSVLGDYKGFKTAVKEHAKLAVENFELSKSIPAPSMKVPLFSKAGLNMAKVWFLNKFRIKTPAEKQLKQLAKREAVLKKLQYKAESTFDEKLNLYK
;
A
#
# COMPACT_ATOMS: atom_id res chain seq x y z
N MET A 1 14.41 4.94 10.19
CA MET A 1 13.08 4.30 10.12
C MET A 1 12.43 4.46 11.50
N ALA A 2 11.29 5.15 11.59
CA ALA A 2 10.58 5.31 12.86
C ALA A 2 10.14 3.93 13.38
N LYS A 3 10.52 3.58 14.62
CA LYS A 3 10.04 2.37 15.28
C LYS A 3 8.56 2.57 15.59
N VAL A 4 7.68 2.10 14.70
CA VAL A 4 6.23 2.10 14.95
C VAL A 4 5.97 1.19 16.14
N LYS A 5 5.68 1.78 17.30
CA LYS A 5 5.26 1.03 18.50
C LYS A 5 3.81 0.62 18.27
N PHE A 6 3.61 -0.65 17.91
CA PHE A 6 2.27 -1.24 17.82
C PHE A 6 1.84 -1.74 19.19
N ASP A 7 0.56 -1.53 19.54
CA ASP A 7 -0.04 -2.14 20.72
C ASP A 7 0.13 -3.67 20.68
N PRO A 8 0.28 -4.33 21.84
CA PRO A 8 0.51 -5.78 21.90
C PRO A 8 -0.59 -6.59 21.21
N VAL A 9 -1.83 -6.08 21.19
CA VAL A 9 -2.99 -6.68 20.53
C VAL A 9 -2.94 -6.54 18.99
N THR A 10 -2.41 -5.42 18.49
CA THR A 10 -2.35 -5.12 17.05
C THR A 10 -1.06 -5.61 16.39
N LYS A 11 -0.03 -5.91 17.18
CA LYS A 11 1.26 -6.48 16.76
C LYS A 11 1.19 -7.74 15.87
N PRO A 12 0.36 -8.77 16.16
CA PRO A 12 0.27 -9.95 15.29
C PRO A 12 -0.35 -9.62 13.92
N VAL A 13 -1.37 -8.76 13.90
CA VAL A 13 -2.02 -8.31 12.66
C VAL A 13 -1.06 -7.45 11.83
N ALA A 14 -0.33 -6.54 12.49
CA ALA A 14 0.68 -5.71 11.83
C ALA A 14 1.81 -6.54 11.22
N ARG A 15 2.28 -7.59 11.92
CA ARG A 15 3.28 -8.52 11.37
C ARG A 15 2.76 -9.25 10.14
N LYS A 16 1.51 -9.75 10.18
CA LYS A 16 0.88 -10.40 9.01
C LYS A 16 0.76 -9.46 7.82
N ILE A 17 0.34 -8.22 8.04
CA ILE A 17 0.26 -7.21 6.96
C ILE A 17 1.65 -6.92 6.38
N ALA A 18 2.68 -6.79 7.23
CA ALA A 18 4.06 -6.57 6.79
C ALA A 18 4.58 -7.76 5.97
N GLN A 19 4.31 -8.98 6.43
CA GLN A 19 4.66 -10.22 5.72
C GLN A 19 3.96 -10.29 4.36
N LEU A 20 2.65 -10.05 4.31
CA LEU A 20 1.89 -10.06 3.05
C LEU A 20 2.40 -8.98 2.07
N LYS A 21 2.76 -7.79 2.55
CA LYS A 21 3.39 -6.76 1.71
C LYS A 21 4.72 -7.25 1.14
N SER A 22 5.53 -7.96 1.93
CA SER A 22 6.77 -8.55 1.45
C SER A 22 6.53 -9.67 0.44
N ASP A 23 5.58 -10.57 0.71
CA ASP A 23 5.25 -11.71 -0.15
C ASP A 23 4.75 -11.24 -1.52
N ILE A 24 3.98 -10.15 -1.57
CA ILE A 24 3.57 -9.52 -2.84
C ILE A 24 4.80 -9.11 -3.66
N VAL A 25 5.77 -8.45 -3.04
CA VAL A 25 6.97 -7.98 -3.75
C VAL A 25 7.84 -9.16 -4.16
N PHE A 26 8.12 -10.09 -3.25
CA PHE A 26 8.95 -11.27 -3.53
C PHE A 26 8.31 -12.16 -4.61
N SER A 27 7.00 -12.43 -4.53
CA SER A 27 6.29 -13.21 -5.55
C SER A 27 6.33 -12.53 -6.91
N SER A 28 6.25 -11.20 -6.95
CA SER A 28 6.36 -10.45 -8.21
C SER A 28 7.76 -10.53 -8.83
N VAL A 29 8.81 -10.50 -8.00
CA VAL A 29 10.21 -10.65 -8.44
C VAL A 29 10.48 -12.06 -8.96
N LEU A 30 9.96 -13.07 -8.27
CA LEU A 30 10.09 -14.48 -8.65
C LEU A 30 9.23 -14.86 -9.87
N GLY A 31 8.22 -14.04 -10.22
CA GLY A 31 7.29 -14.32 -11.31
C GLY A 31 6.19 -15.31 -10.94
N ASP A 32 6.01 -15.63 -9.65
CA ASP A 32 4.91 -16.49 -9.18
C ASP A 32 3.60 -15.69 -9.06
N TYR A 33 2.79 -15.78 -10.11
CA TYR A 33 1.49 -15.13 -10.15
C TYR A 33 0.47 -15.71 -9.15
N LYS A 34 0.56 -17.00 -8.80
CA LYS A 34 -0.40 -17.62 -7.88
C LYS A 34 -0.18 -17.11 -6.47
N GLY A 35 1.07 -17.13 -5.99
CA GLY A 35 1.48 -16.55 -4.70
C GLY A 35 1.20 -15.05 -4.63
N PHE A 36 1.48 -14.32 -5.71
CA PHE A 36 1.13 -12.90 -5.79
C PHE A 36 -0.38 -12.67 -5.64
N LYS A 37 -1.21 -13.46 -6.33
CA LYS A 37 -2.68 -13.33 -6.30
C LYS A 37 -3.26 -13.61 -4.93
N THR A 38 -2.78 -14.63 -4.22
CA THR A 38 -3.25 -14.98 -2.86
C THR A 38 -2.85 -13.90 -1.87
N ALA A 39 -1.57 -13.49 -1.86
CA ALA A 39 -1.06 -12.46 -0.97
C ALA A 39 -1.80 -11.12 -1.14
N VAL A 40 -2.10 -10.71 -2.38
CA VAL A 40 -2.89 -9.49 -2.65
C VAL A 40 -4.30 -9.58 -2.08
N LYS A 41 -4.98 -10.72 -2.22
CA LYS A 41 -6.36 -10.89 -1.71
C LYS A 41 -6.40 -10.88 -0.19
N GLU A 42 -5.46 -11.57 0.45
CA GLU A 42 -5.37 -11.65 1.91
C GLU A 42 -4.99 -10.29 2.51
N HIS A 43 -4.05 -9.59 1.88
CA HIS A 43 -3.71 -8.22 2.25
C HIS A 43 -4.93 -7.30 2.12
N ALA A 44 -5.70 -7.41 1.03
CA ALA A 44 -6.86 -6.55 0.83
C ALA A 44 -7.95 -6.77 1.89
N LYS A 45 -8.21 -8.01 2.31
CA LYS A 45 -9.17 -8.29 3.41
C LYS A 45 -8.70 -7.66 4.72
N LEU A 46 -7.47 -7.95 5.12
CA LEU A 46 -6.91 -7.45 6.39
C LEU A 46 -6.76 -5.93 6.42
N ALA A 47 -6.45 -5.32 5.27
CA ALA A 47 -6.29 -3.86 5.18
C ALA A 47 -7.63 -3.11 5.11
N VAL A 48 -8.74 -3.76 4.69
CA VAL A 48 -10.07 -3.16 4.85
C VAL A 48 -10.48 -3.18 6.32
N GLU A 49 -10.22 -4.27 7.03
CA GLU A 49 -10.54 -4.42 8.46
C GLU A 49 -9.66 -3.53 9.35
N ASN A 50 -8.39 -3.34 8.98
CA ASN A 50 -7.38 -2.66 9.80
C ASN A 50 -6.71 -1.53 9.03
N PHE A 51 -7.52 -0.66 8.43
CA PHE A 51 -7.06 0.36 7.49
C PHE A 51 -5.99 1.29 8.07
N GLU A 52 -6.17 1.76 9.31
CA GLU A 52 -5.21 2.63 10.00
C GLU A 52 -3.86 1.94 10.27
N LEU A 53 -3.90 0.66 10.67
CA LEU A 53 -2.69 -0.15 10.88
C LEU A 53 -2.00 -0.47 9.56
N SER A 54 -2.75 -0.68 8.48
CA SER A 54 -2.19 -0.95 7.17
C SER A 54 -1.38 0.24 6.62
N LYS A 55 -1.74 1.46 7.03
CA LYS A 55 -1.11 2.72 6.62
C LYS A 55 0.20 2.99 7.35
N SER A 56 0.30 2.60 8.63
CA SER A 56 1.51 2.81 9.44
C SER A 56 2.64 1.84 9.09
N ILE A 57 2.34 0.72 8.42
CA ILE A 57 3.32 -0.28 8.05
C ILE A 57 4.00 0.10 6.72
N PRO A 58 5.31 0.37 6.69
CA PRO A 58 6.02 0.65 5.45
C PRO A 58 6.00 -0.58 4.53
N ALA A 59 5.74 -0.37 3.25
CA ALA A 59 5.87 -1.41 2.25
C ALA A 59 7.35 -1.60 1.89
N PRO A 60 7.84 -2.84 1.73
CA PRO A 60 9.19 -3.08 1.24
C PRO A 60 9.28 -2.59 -0.21
N SER A 61 10.33 -1.83 -0.52
CA SER A 61 10.64 -1.36 -1.86
C SER A 61 11.93 -2.04 -2.32
N MET A 62 11.85 -2.82 -3.39
CA MET A 62 13.03 -3.33 -4.09
C MET A 62 13.23 -2.55 -5.38
N LYS A 63 14.40 -1.94 -5.53
CA LYS A 63 14.84 -1.35 -6.79
C LYS A 63 15.39 -2.48 -7.66
N VAL A 64 14.62 -2.87 -8.67
CA VAL A 64 15.00 -3.91 -9.64
C VAL A 64 15.25 -3.24 -10.99
N PRO A 65 16.35 -3.55 -11.70
CA PRO A 65 16.58 -3.01 -13.05
C PRO A 65 15.48 -3.45 -14.02
N LEU A 66 14.99 -2.51 -14.84
CA LEU A 66 13.85 -2.70 -15.76
C LEU A 66 14.08 -3.86 -16.76
N PHE A 67 15.30 -4.04 -17.23
CA PHE A 67 15.67 -5.08 -18.20
C PHE A 67 16.23 -6.36 -17.57
N SER A 68 16.20 -6.48 -16.23
CA SER A 68 16.62 -7.73 -15.58
C SER A 68 15.51 -8.79 -15.68
N LYS A 69 15.88 -10.06 -15.53
CA LYS A 69 14.93 -11.19 -15.45
C LYS A 69 13.85 -10.95 -14.38
N ALA A 70 14.25 -10.36 -13.26
CA ALA A 70 13.35 -9.96 -12.19
C ALA A 70 12.39 -8.82 -12.62
N GLY A 71 12.89 -7.82 -13.37
CA GLY A 71 12.06 -6.75 -13.93
C GLY A 71 11.01 -7.25 -14.93
N LEU A 72 11.40 -8.16 -15.84
CA LEU A 72 10.49 -8.81 -16.78
C LEU A 72 9.43 -9.66 -16.07
N ASN A 73 9.81 -10.40 -15.03
CA ASN A 73 8.87 -11.17 -14.21
C ASN A 73 7.85 -10.27 -13.50
N MET A 74 8.30 -9.16 -12.89
CA MET A 74 7.42 -8.19 -12.26
C MET A 74 6.44 -7.59 -13.28
N ALA A 75 6.92 -7.19 -14.45
CA ALA A 75 6.08 -6.65 -15.51
C ALA A 75 5.03 -7.66 -15.97
N LYS A 76 5.39 -8.94 -16.14
CA LYS A 76 4.46 -10.01 -16.49
C LYS A 76 3.37 -10.20 -15.42
N VAL A 77 3.76 -10.26 -14.15
CA VAL A 77 2.82 -10.39 -13.03
C VAL A 77 1.87 -9.19 -12.96
N TRP A 78 2.38 -7.98 -13.18
CA TRP A 78 1.57 -6.76 -13.21
C TRP A 78 0.60 -6.74 -14.38
N PHE A 79 1.05 -7.17 -15.56
CA PHE A 79 0.20 -7.33 -16.74
C PHE A 79 -0.95 -8.29 -16.44
N LEU A 80 -0.66 -9.49 -15.93
CA LEU A 80 -1.67 -10.47 -15.53
C LEU A 80 -2.64 -9.93 -14.47
N ASN A 81 -2.12 -9.18 -13.49
CA ASN A 81 -2.95 -8.58 -12.45
C ASN A 81 -3.86 -7.46 -12.98
N LYS A 82 -3.45 -6.74 -14.04
CA LYS A 82 -4.26 -5.68 -14.67
C LYS A 82 -5.52 -6.24 -15.33
N PHE A 83 -5.42 -7.39 -15.99
CA PHE A 83 -6.55 -8.06 -16.65
C PHE A 83 -7.41 -8.91 -15.70
N ARG A 84 -7.01 -9.04 -14.44
CA ARG A 84 -7.75 -9.79 -13.44
C ARG A 84 -8.98 -9.02 -12.96
N ILE A 85 -10.13 -9.70 -12.88
CA ILE A 85 -11.30 -9.18 -12.18
C ILE A 85 -10.95 -8.99 -10.69
N LYS A 86 -11.11 -7.76 -10.21
CA LYS A 86 -10.79 -7.38 -8.84
C LYS A 86 -11.88 -7.81 -7.87
N THR A 87 -11.46 -8.26 -6.69
CA THR A 87 -12.36 -8.64 -5.60
C THR A 87 -13.07 -7.41 -5.01
N PRO A 88 -14.25 -7.57 -4.36
CA PRO A 88 -14.93 -6.45 -3.70
C PRO A 88 -14.06 -5.77 -2.63
N ALA A 89 -13.28 -6.54 -1.86
CA ALA A 89 -12.34 -6.00 -0.87
C ALA A 89 -11.27 -5.09 -1.52
N GLU A 90 -10.72 -5.49 -2.68
CA GLU A 90 -9.77 -4.65 -3.42
C GLU A 90 -10.40 -3.35 -3.94
N LYS A 91 -11.68 -3.39 -4.34
CA LYS A 91 -12.43 -2.20 -4.76
C LYS A 91 -12.67 -1.25 -3.58
N GLN A 92 -13.06 -1.79 -2.43
CA GLN A 92 -13.26 -1.03 -1.19
C GLN A 92 -11.96 -0.37 -0.73
N LEU A 93 -10.86 -1.11 -0.69
CA LEU A 93 -9.54 -0.57 -0.35
C LEU A 93 -9.14 0.57 -1.29
N LYS A 94 -9.38 0.42 -2.61
CA LYS A 94 -9.12 1.48 -3.58
C LYS A 94 -9.98 2.73 -3.33
N GLN A 95 -11.24 2.57 -2.93
CA GLN A 95 -12.12 3.70 -2.61
C GLN A 95 -11.69 4.40 -1.33
N LEU A 96 -11.34 3.66 -0.27
CA LEU A 96 -10.81 4.21 0.98
C LEU A 96 -9.53 4.99 0.72
N ALA A 97 -8.58 4.41 -0.02
CA ALA A 97 -7.34 5.08 -0.40
C ALA A 97 -7.58 6.37 -1.21
N LYS A 98 -8.59 6.39 -2.10
CA LYS A 98 -8.97 7.61 -2.83
C LYS A 98 -9.52 8.69 -1.90
N ARG A 99 -10.42 8.33 -0.98
CA ARG A 99 -11.02 9.26 -0.01
C ARG A 99 -9.94 9.89 0.87
N GLU A 100 -9.02 9.09 1.39
CA GLU A 100 -7.88 9.60 2.16
C GLU A 100 -6.98 10.54 1.35
N ALA A 101 -6.67 10.18 0.10
CA ALA A 101 -5.82 11.01 -0.74
C ALA A 101 -6.46 12.39 -1.02
N VAL A 102 -7.79 12.44 -1.17
CA VAL A 102 -8.54 13.70 -1.29
C VAL A 102 -8.47 14.49 0.03
N LEU A 103 -8.71 13.85 1.17
CA LEU A 103 -8.64 14.50 2.49
C LEU A 103 -7.26 15.10 2.76
N LYS A 104 -6.18 14.37 2.48
CA LYS A 104 -4.81 14.89 2.61
C LYS A 104 -4.53 16.09 1.73
N LYS A 105 -5.04 16.09 0.48
CA LYS A 105 -4.89 17.23 -0.42
C LYS A 105 -5.66 18.45 0.09
N LEU A 106 -6.83 18.25 0.67
CA LEU A 106 -7.62 19.33 1.27
C LEU A 106 -6.95 19.89 2.51
N GLN A 107 -6.41 19.04 3.39
CA GLN A 107 -5.63 19.46 4.56
C GLN A 107 -4.41 20.27 4.15
N TYR A 108 -3.61 19.76 3.21
CA TYR A 108 -2.43 20.48 2.71
C TYR A 108 -2.80 21.83 2.08
N LYS A 109 -3.90 21.89 1.33
CA LYS A 109 -4.41 23.15 0.78
C LYS A 109 -4.82 24.12 1.89
N ALA A 110 -5.56 23.65 2.89
CA ALA A 110 -5.96 24.46 4.04
C ALA A 110 -4.73 25.02 4.76
N GLU A 111 -3.76 24.17 5.11
CA GLU A 111 -2.47 24.58 5.73
C GLU A 111 -1.77 25.65 4.88
N SER A 112 -1.61 25.42 3.58
CA SER A 112 -0.96 26.40 2.70
C SER A 112 -1.71 27.74 2.65
N THR A 113 -3.05 27.74 2.66
CA THR A 113 -3.85 28.97 2.67
C THR A 113 -3.83 29.68 4.03
N PHE A 114 -3.69 28.95 5.14
CA PHE A 114 -3.51 29.54 6.46
C PHE A 114 -2.14 30.22 6.58
N ASP A 115 -1.08 29.56 6.12
CA ASP A 115 0.28 30.12 6.12
C ASP A 115 0.39 31.37 5.25
N GLU A 116 -0.25 31.37 4.07
CA GLU A 116 -0.29 32.54 3.17
C GLU A 116 -0.98 33.74 3.84
N LYS A 117 -2.12 33.51 4.50
CA LYS A 117 -2.82 34.57 5.25
C LYS A 117 -1.99 35.06 6.44
N LEU A 118 -1.34 34.18 7.18
CA LEU A 118 -0.50 34.55 8.33
C LEU A 118 0.69 35.43 7.92
N ASN A 119 1.26 35.18 6.74
CA ASN A 119 2.34 36.01 6.18
C ASN A 119 1.86 37.36 5.65
N LEU A 120 0.58 37.50 5.25
CA LEU A 120 -0.02 38.78 4.85
C LEU A 120 -0.30 39.72 6.04
N TYR A 121 -0.38 39.19 7.27
CA TYR A 121 -0.62 39.97 8.49
C TYR A 121 0.65 40.22 9.33
N LYS A 122 1.83 39.85 8.83
CA LYS A 122 3.14 40.19 9.40
C LYS A 122 3.78 41.34 8.64
#